data_AF-A0A7V8XM62-F1
#
_entry.id   AF-A0A7V8XM62-F1
#
_cell.length_a   1.000
_cell.length_b   1.000
_cell.length_c   1.000
_cell.angle_alpha   90.00
_cell.angle_beta   90.00
_cell.angle_gamma   90.00
#
_symmetry.space_group_name_H-M   'P 1'
#
loop_
_entity.id
_entity.type
_entity.pdbx_description
1 polymer ?
#
loop_
_entity_poly.entity_id
_entity_poly.type
_entity_poly.pdbx_seq_one_letter_code
_entity_poly.pdbx_strand_id
1 'polypeptide(L)'
;TSGVDGAVRGGGRPLDAATRGSMEARFGYDFARVRVHDDARAAAGAARLDAAAFTVGQDVVFGAGRYAPASYAGRHLLAHELAHVVQQSASALPGRDGYASPIQRKVRREGR
;
A
#
# COMPACT_ATOMS: atom_id res chain seq x y z
N THR A 1 5.39 6.82 -16.58
CA THR A 1 5.34 7.49 -15.26
C THR A 1 3.95 7.97 -14.89
N SER A 2 3.08 8.39 -15.83
CA SER A 2 1.77 9.02 -15.55
C SER A 2 0.68 8.23 -14.80
N GLY A 3 0.87 6.94 -14.50
CA GLY A 3 -0.14 6.11 -13.83
C GLY A 3 -0.14 6.22 -12.30
N VAL A 4 1.07 6.18 -11.70
CA VAL A 4 1.27 6.20 -10.24
C VAL A 4 1.05 7.59 -9.67
N ASP A 5 1.57 8.63 -10.34
CA ASP A 5 1.42 10.02 -9.91
C ASP A 5 -0.05 10.44 -9.86
N GLY A 6 -0.88 9.91 -10.77
CA GLY A 6 -2.32 10.19 -10.80
C GLY A 6 -3.08 9.60 -9.61
N ALA A 7 -2.62 8.46 -9.07
CA ALA A 7 -3.29 7.76 -7.98
C ALA A 7 -3.07 8.42 -6.60
N VAL A 8 -1.96 9.15 -6.44
CA VAL A 8 -1.53 9.73 -5.14
C VAL A 8 -1.81 11.24 -5.04
N ARG A 9 -2.15 11.89 -6.16
CA ARG A 9 -2.38 13.35 -6.29
C ARG A 9 -3.51 13.92 -5.42
N GLY A 10 -4.33 13.10 -4.76
CA GLY A 10 -5.43 13.53 -3.88
C GLY A 10 -5.03 13.78 -2.41
N GLY A 11 -3.77 13.59 -2.04
CA GLY A 11 -3.27 13.79 -0.68
C GLY A 11 -3.65 12.67 0.31
N GLY A 12 -4.58 11.78 -0.07
CA GLY A 12 -5.02 10.63 0.71
C GLY A 12 -5.61 11.01 2.07
N ARG A 13 -6.05 10.01 2.84
CA ARG A 13 -6.45 10.21 4.23
C ARG A 13 -5.54 9.42 5.17
N PRO A 14 -5.30 9.90 6.41
CA PRO A 14 -4.64 9.06 7.41
C PRO A 14 -5.47 7.79 7.66
N LEU A 15 -4.80 6.75 8.16
CA LEU A 15 -5.49 5.64 8.80
C LEU A 15 -6.31 6.16 9.99
N ASP A 16 -7.51 5.61 10.19
CA ASP A 16 -8.27 5.88 11.42
C ASP A 16 -7.50 5.36 12.64
N ALA A 17 -7.73 5.97 13.80
CA ALA A 17 -6.92 5.72 14.98
C ALA A 17 -6.92 4.24 15.42
N ALA A 18 -8.06 3.54 15.32
CA ALA A 18 -8.19 2.16 15.75
C ALA A 18 -7.44 1.20 14.81
N THR A 19 -7.60 1.37 13.50
CA THR A 19 -6.85 0.60 12.50
C THR A 19 -5.35 0.87 12.62
N ARG A 20 -4.96 2.15 12.75
CA ARG A 20 -3.57 2.55 12.91
C ARG A 20 -2.95 1.88 14.14
N GLY A 21 -3.52 2.07 15.32
CA GLY A 21 -2.98 1.47 16.55
C GLY A 21 -2.90 -0.05 16.50
N SER A 22 -3.89 -0.71 15.88
CA SER A 22 -3.86 -2.16 15.69
C SER A 22 -2.72 -2.64 14.79
N MET A 23 -2.40 -1.88 13.74
CA MET A 23 -1.30 -2.21 12.83
C MET A 23 0.05 -1.85 13.44
N GLU A 24 0.17 -0.68 14.06
CA GLU A 24 1.40 -0.25 14.76
C GLU A 24 1.82 -1.27 15.83
N ALA A 25 0.86 -1.79 16.62
CA ALA A 25 1.13 -2.83 17.62
C ALA A 25 1.65 -4.15 17.01
N ARG A 26 1.24 -4.49 15.79
CA ARG A 26 1.68 -5.72 15.10
C ARG A 26 3.05 -5.58 14.46
N PHE A 27 3.35 -4.40 13.93
CA PHE A 27 4.58 -4.14 13.19
C PHE A 27 5.69 -3.52 14.04
N GLY A 28 5.37 -2.91 15.19
CA GLY A 28 6.32 -2.13 15.97
C GLY A 28 6.83 -0.89 15.20
N TYR A 29 6.02 -0.34 14.30
CA TYR A 29 6.36 0.76 13.40
C TYR A 29 5.29 1.86 13.48
N ASP A 30 5.69 3.13 13.37
CA ASP A 30 4.78 4.28 13.38
C ASP A 30 4.19 4.52 11.99
N PHE A 31 2.86 4.40 11.86
CA PHE A 31 2.15 4.61 10.60
C PHE A 31 1.44 5.97 10.55
N ALA A 32 1.75 6.93 11.43
CA ALA A 32 1.11 8.24 11.45
C ALA A 32 1.25 9.04 10.14
N ARG A 33 2.31 8.77 9.36
CA ARG A 33 2.55 9.42 8.07
C ARG A 33 1.93 8.71 6.88
N VAL A 34 1.36 7.51 7.08
CA VAL A 34 0.75 6.74 5.99
C VAL A 34 -0.52 7.42 5.50
N ARG A 35 -0.67 7.50 4.18
CA ARG A 35 -1.85 8.01 3.48
C ARG A 35 -2.51 6.91 2.69
N VAL A 36 -3.80 6.72 2.93
CA VAL A 36 -4.66 5.78 2.20
C VAL A 36 -5.39 6.54 1.09
N HIS A 37 -5.32 5.99 -0.12
CA HIS A 37 -6.04 6.45 -1.29
C HIS A 37 -6.98 5.35 -1.75
N ASP A 38 -8.29 5.55 -1.64
CA ASP A 38 -9.32 4.58 -2.02
C ASP A 38 -10.46 5.21 -2.83
N ASP A 39 -10.24 6.42 -3.34
CA ASP A 39 -11.18 7.12 -4.21
C ASP A 39 -11.21 6.55 -5.65
N ALA A 40 -12.05 7.11 -6.50
CA ALA A 40 -12.18 6.66 -7.89
C ALA A 40 -10.88 6.78 -8.71
N ARG A 41 -10.02 7.76 -8.39
CA ARG A 41 -8.75 7.96 -9.10
C ARG A 41 -7.72 6.93 -8.67
N ALA A 42 -7.63 6.69 -7.36
CA ALA A 42 -6.83 5.62 -6.77
C ALA A 42 -7.22 4.26 -7.37
N ALA A 43 -8.53 3.98 -7.42
CA ALA A 43 -9.06 2.76 -7.99
C ALA A 43 -8.69 2.58 -9.47
N ALA A 44 -8.78 3.64 -10.28
CA ALA A 44 -8.36 3.62 -11.68
C ALA A 44 -6.86 3.38 -11.82
N GLY A 45 -6.04 3.95 -10.94
CA GLY A 45 -4.60 3.70 -10.88
C GLY A 45 -4.27 2.24 -10.58
N ALA A 46 -4.89 1.66 -9.56
CA ALA A 46 -4.72 0.26 -9.20
C ALA A 46 -5.17 -0.68 -10.33
N ALA A 47 -6.28 -0.38 -11.01
CA ALA A 47 -6.77 -1.16 -12.14
C ALA A 47 -5.80 -1.16 -13.34
N ARG A 48 -5.13 -0.03 -13.62
CA ARG A 48 -4.11 0.05 -14.69
C ARG A 48 -2.89 -0.83 -14.42
N LEU A 49 -2.58 -1.06 -13.14
CA LEU A 49 -1.54 -1.99 -12.71
C LEU A 49 -2.06 -3.42 -12.54
N ASP A 50 -3.37 -3.63 -12.69
CA ASP A 50 -4.10 -4.88 -12.40
C ASP A 50 -3.73 -5.40 -11.01
N ALA A 51 -3.83 -4.49 -10.03
CA ALA A 51 -3.53 -4.72 -8.62
C ALA A 51 -4.76 -4.45 -7.75
N ALA A 52 -4.89 -5.19 -6.65
CA ALA A 52 -5.93 -4.93 -5.64
C ALA A 52 -5.58 -3.75 -4.73
N ALA A 53 -4.29 -3.57 -4.46
CA ALA A 53 -3.70 -2.42 -3.82
C ALA A 53 -2.22 -2.35 -4.21
N PHE A 54 -1.56 -1.22 -3.95
CA PHE A 54 -0.10 -1.09 -4.04
C PHE A 54 0.40 0.03 -3.14
N THR A 55 1.70 0.02 -2.86
CA THR A 55 2.36 0.98 -1.97
C THR A 55 3.49 1.74 -2.67
N VAL A 56 3.53 3.06 -2.49
CA VAL A 56 4.60 3.95 -2.95
C VAL A 56 5.01 4.88 -1.80
N GLY A 57 6.18 4.64 -1.21
CA GLY A 57 6.67 5.42 -0.09
C GLY A 57 5.77 5.27 1.14
N GLN A 58 5.02 6.33 1.46
CA GLN A 58 4.07 6.36 2.57
C GLN A 58 2.61 6.34 2.08
N ASP A 59 2.39 6.19 0.78
CA ASP A 59 1.07 6.18 0.17
C ASP A 59 0.65 4.76 -0.17
N VAL A 60 -0.52 4.35 0.34
CA VAL A 60 -1.14 3.06 0.05
C VAL A 60 -2.39 3.31 -0.79
N VAL A 61 -2.39 2.76 -1.99
CA VAL A 61 -3.45 2.94 -2.98
C VAL A 61 -4.27 1.65 -3.06
N PHE A 62 -5.59 1.77 -2.92
CA PHE A 62 -6.52 0.65 -3.02
C PHE A 62 -7.34 0.70 -4.30
N GLY A 63 -7.61 -0.48 -4.87
CA GLY A 63 -8.64 -0.67 -5.87
C GLY A 63 -10.04 -0.40 -5.31
N ALA A 64 -11.02 -0.24 -6.20
CA ALA A 64 -12.41 0.01 -5.83
C ALA A 64 -12.92 -1.05 -4.83
N GLY A 65 -13.41 -0.58 -3.67
CA GLY A 65 -13.95 -1.44 -2.60
C GLY A 65 -12.93 -2.32 -1.89
N ARG A 66 -11.62 -2.11 -2.10
CA ARG A 66 -10.56 -2.96 -1.50
C ARG A 66 -10.10 -2.46 -0.13
N TYR A 67 -10.26 -1.18 0.17
CA TYR A 67 -10.05 -0.66 1.53
C TYR A 67 -11.25 -1.01 2.41
N ALA A 68 -11.13 -2.12 3.16
CA ALA A 68 -12.18 -2.62 4.03
C ALA A 68 -11.60 -3.09 5.38
N PRO A 69 -11.11 -2.18 6.24
CA PRO A 69 -10.39 -2.51 7.48
C PRO A 69 -11.24 -3.22 8.55
N ALA A 70 -12.56 -3.28 8.40
CA ALA A 70 -13.42 -4.10 9.26
C ALA A 70 -13.48 -5.58 8.81
N SER A 71 -13.23 -5.86 7.52
CA SER A 71 -13.29 -7.21 6.99
C SER A 71 -11.99 -7.98 7.24
N TYR A 72 -12.05 -9.31 7.29
CA TYR A 72 -10.84 -10.13 7.36
C TYR A 72 -9.94 -9.89 6.13
N ALA A 73 -10.49 -10.07 4.92
CA ALA A 73 -9.72 -9.91 3.69
C ALA A 73 -9.10 -8.51 3.53
N GLY A 74 -9.84 -7.45 3.86
CA GLY A 74 -9.35 -6.07 3.79
C GLY A 74 -8.27 -5.77 4.83
N ARG A 75 -8.36 -6.33 6.05
CA ARG A 75 -7.29 -6.22 7.05
C ARG A 75 -6.02 -6.92 6.61
N HIS A 76 -6.15 -8.11 6.01
CA HIS A 76 -5.00 -8.84 5.47
C HIS A 76 -4.33 -8.07 4.33
N LEU A 77 -5.13 -7.52 3.41
CA LEU A 77 -4.60 -6.70 2.33
C LEU A 77 -3.92 -5.43 2.85
N LEU A 78 -4.53 -4.73 3.80
CA LEU A 78 -3.92 -3.56 4.43
C LEU A 78 -2.58 -3.90 5.11
N ALA A 79 -2.54 -4.99 5.89
CA ALA A 79 -1.31 -5.44 6.52
C ALA A 79 -0.21 -5.77 5.49
N HIS A 80 -0.57 -6.39 4.36
CA HIS A 80 0.36 -6.67 3.27
C HIS A 80 0.98 -5.38 2.72
N GLU A 81 0.17 -4.38 2.41
CA GLU A 81 0.67 -3.09 1.92
C GLU A 81 1.50 -2.33 2.97
N LEU A 82 1.08 -2.34 4.23
CA LEU A 82 1.86 -1.71 5.31
C LEU A 82 3.22 -2.39 5.52
N ALA A 83 3.35 -3.69 5.27
CA ALA A 83 4.65 -4.35 5.24
C ALA A 83 5.56 -3.77 4.15
N HIS A 84 5.01 -3.39 3.00
CA HIS A 84 5.78 -2.70 1.95
C HIS A 84 6.22 -1.30 2.37
N VAL A 85 5.42 -0.56 3.15
CA VAL A 85 5.84 0.73 3.73
C VAL A 85 7.09 0.54 4.59
N VAL A 86 7.05 -0.43 5.51
CA VAL A 86 8.18 -0.72 6.42
C VAL A 86 9.43 -1.12 5.61
N GLN A 87 9.26 -2.00 4.62
CA GLN A 87 10.36 -2.46 3.77
C GLN A 87 10.99 -1.32 2.97
N GLN A 88 10.19 -0.47 2.32
CA GLN A 88 10.68 0.67 1.56
C GLN A 88 11.41 1.68 2.46
N SER A 89 10.92 1.90 3.68
CA SER A 89 11.59 2.75 4.68
C SER A 89 12.96 2.22 5.08
N ALA A 90 13.12 0.90 5.18
CA ALA A 90 14.40 0.27 5.51
C ALA A 90 15.40 0.29 4.33
N SER A 91 14.89 0.17 3.09
CA SER A 91 15.71 0.23 1.87
C SER A 91 16.12 1.66 1.47
N ALA A 92 15.49 2.69 2.02
CA ALA A 92 15.82 4.09 1.75
C ALA A 92 17.08 4.60 2.49
N LEU A 93 17.78 3.75 3.26
CA LEU A 93 19.06 4.10 3.86
C LEU A 93 20.16 4.17 2.77
N PRO A 94 20.82 5.32 2.54
CA PRO A 94 21.92 5.40 1.59
C PRO A 94 23.15 4.71 2.19
N GLY A 95 23.63 3.65 1.53
CA GLY A 95 24.88 2.99 1.92
C GLY A 95 24.95 1.47 1.75
N ARG A 96 24.18 0.86 0.84
CA ARG A 96 24.43 -0.52 0.40
C ARG A 96 24.37 -0.61 -1.11
N ASP A 97 25.50 -0.33 -1.72
CA ASP A 97 25.79 -0.70 -3.10
C ASP A 97 25.66 -2.22 -3.27
N GLY A 98 24.97 -2.62 -4.34
CA GLY A 98 25.02 -3.99 -4.87
C GLY A 98 24.07 -4.98 -4.21
N TYR A 99 22.81 -5.03 -4.67
CA TYR A 99 22.26 -6.16 -5.41
C TYR A 99 20.87 -5.78 -5.95
N ALA A 100 20.74 -5.76 -7.26
CA ALA A 100 19.52 -5.43 -7.96
C ALA A 100 18.58 -6.65 -8.09
N SER A 101 17.30 -6.40 -7.76
CA SER A 101 16.07 -6.96 -8.38
C SER A 101 15.66 -8.41 -8.08
N PRO A 102 14.36 -8.79 -8.21
CA PRO A 102 13.25 -8.06 -8.85
C PRO A 102 11.92 -7.97 -8.06
N ILE A 103 11.16 -6.90 -8.37
CA ILE A 103 9.68 -6.78 -8.39
C ILE A 103 8.87 -7.96 -7.80
N GLN A 104 8.14 -7.69 -6.71
CA GLN A 104 7.19 -8.65 -6.17
C GLN A 104 6.10 -8.97 -7.19
N ARG A 105 6.06 -10.27 -7.51
CA ARG A 105 5.09 -11.01 -8.30
C ARG A 105 3.66 -10.67 -7.87
N LYS A 106 2.99 -9.92 -8.75
CA LYS A 106 1.54 -9.81 -8.89
C LYS A 106 0.86 -11.14 -8.53
N VAL A 107 0.04 -11.15 -7.48
CA VAL A 107 -0.91 -12.24 -7.23
C VAL A 107 -1.91 -12.21 -8.39
N ARG A 108 -1.62 -12.97 -9.45
CA ARG A 108 -2.65 -13.36 -10.41
C ARG A 108 -3.59 -14.31 -9.67
N ARG A 109 -4.87 -13.96 -9.69
CA ARG A 109 -5.95 -14.85 -9.28
C ARG A 109 -6.03 -15.95 -10.35
N GLU A 110 -5.70 -17.18 -9.99
CA GLU A 110 -5.98 -18.40 -10.76
C GLU A 110 -7.51 -18.63 -10.81
N GLY A 111 -8.01 -19.08 -11.96
CA GLY A 111 -9.38 -19.56 -12.19
C GLY A 111 -10.10 -18.75 -13.28
N ARG A 112 -10.47 -19.29 -14.43
CA ARG A 112 -10.82 -20.68 -14.80
C ARG A 112 -10.59 -20.87 -16.30
#